data_AF-A0A7X9CKG8-F1
#
_entry.id   AF-A0A7X9CKG8-F1
#
_cell.length_a   1.000
_cell.length_b   1.000
_cell.length_c   1.000
_cell.angle_alpha   90.00
_cell.angle_beta   90.00
_cell.angle_gamma   90.00
#
_symmetry.space_group_name_H-M   'P 1'
#
loop_
_entity.id
_entity.type
_entity.pdbx_description
1 polymer ?
#
loop_
_entity_poly.entity_id
_entity_poly.type
_entity_poly.pdbx_seq_one_letter_code
_entity_poly.pdbx_strand_id
1 'polypeptide(L)' 'SDDLVAEGMHAGNMVREAAKLIQGGGGGQPHFATAGGKNADGLHAAMEAIVQQLEKH' A
#
# COMPACT_ATOMS: atom_id res chain seq x y z
N SER A 1 -3.46 -0.42 16.38
CA SER A 1 -3.64 0.72 15.44
C SER A 1 -2.65 1.85 15.67
N ASP A 2 -1.72 1.77 16.63
CA ASP A 2 -0.51 2.61 16.64
C ASP A 2 0.78 1.76 16.66
N ASP A 3 0.68 0.47 16.95
CA ASP A 3 1.82 -0.45 17.08
C ASP A 3 2.56 -0.70 15.76
N LEU A 4 1.83 -0.87 14.65
CA LEU A 4 2.43 -1.09 13.32
C LEU A 4 3.15 0.17 12.79
N VAL A 5 2.66 1.36 13.14
CA VAL A 5 3.32 2.62 12.78
C VAL A 5 4.60 2.82 13.61
N ALA A 6 4.58 2.41 14.88
CA ALA A 6 5.75 2.44 15.76
C ALA A 6 6.86 1.45 15.33
N GLU A 7 6.50 0.37 14.63
CA GLU A 7 7.43 -0.58 14.01
C GLU A 7 8.02 -0.10 12.66
N GLY A 8 7.72 1.12 12.24
CA GLY A 8 8.25 1.72 11.01
C GLY A 8 7.40 1.45 9.76
N MET A 9 6.22 0.87 9.93
CA MET A 9 5.31 0.57 8.83
C MET A 9 4.53 1.84 8.45
N HIS A 10 4.95 2.46 7.34
CA HIS A 10 4.30 3.67 6.82
C HIS A 10 3.28 3.27 5.75
N ALA A 11 1.97 3.34 6.06
CA ALA A 11 0.90 2.99 5.13
C ALA A 11 1.08 3.66 3.76
N GLY A 12 1.47 4.94 3.74
CA GLY A 12 1.80 5.69 2.54
C GLY A 12 2.85 5.04 1.61
N ASN A 13 3.87 4.39 2.16
CA ASN A 13 4.90 3.73 1.36
C ASN A 13 4.37 2.42 0.76
N MET A 14 3.61 1.65 1.54
CA MET A 14 3.02 0.39 1.09
C MET A 14 2.06 0.61 -0.10
N VAL A 15 1.10 1.53 0.04
CA VAL A 15 0.18 1.83 -1.06
C VAL A 15 0.87 2.50 -2.25
N ARG A 16 1.98 3.23 -2.05
CA ARG A 16 2.74 3.83 -3.14
C ARG A 16 3.41 2.78 -4.01
N GLU A 17 3.98 1.74 -3.41
CA GLU A 17 4.56 0.63 -4.15
C GLU A 17 3.47 -0.21 -4.84
N ALA A 18 2.38 -0.51 -4.15
CA ALA A 18 1.24 -1.20 -4.74
C ALA A 18 0.58 -0.41 -5.90
N ALA A 19 0.52 0.92 -5.81
CA ALA A 19 -0.05 1.78 -6.84
C ALA A 19 0.68 1.66 -8.19
N LYS A 20 1.97 1.32 -8.20
CA LYS A 20 2.72 1.12 -9.46
C LYS A 20 2.16 -0.03 -10.29
N LEU A 21 1.62 -1.07 -9.63
CA LEU A 21 1.03 -2.24 -10.29
C LEU A 21 -0.28 -1.90 -11.03
N ILE A 22 -1.01 -0.88 -10.57
CA ILE A 22 -2.20 -0.33 -11.23
C ILE A 22 -1.91 0.88 -12.14
N GLN A 23 -0.63 1.10 -12.52
CA GLN A 23 -0.18 2.28 -13.29
C GLN A 23 -0.67 3.59 -12.66
N GLY A 24 -0.53 3.66 -11.34
CA GLY A 24 -1.11 4.67 -10.49
C GLY A 24 -0.12 5.34 -9.56
N GLY A 25 -0.66 6.22 -8.73
CA GLY A 25 0.04 6.86 -7.63
C GLY A 25 -0.71 6.66 -6.33
N GLY A 26 -0.02 6.85 -5.22
CA GLY A 26 -0.60 6.76 -3.89
C GLY A 26 0.20 7.52 -2.86
N GLY A 27 -0.45 7.80 -1.73
CA GLY A 27 0.11 8.54 -0.62
C GLY A 27 -0.89 8.71 0.52
N GLY A 28 -0.39 9.19 1.66
CA GLY A 28 -1.18 9.43 2.85
C GLY A 28 -0.31 9.48 4.10
N GLN A 29 -0.96 9.52 5.25
CA GLN A 29 -0.33 9.50 6.56
C GLN A 29 0.18 8.09 6.91
N PRO A 30 1.07 7.96 7.92
CA PRO A 30 1.60 6.67 8.34
C PRO A 30 0.53 5.63 8.70
N HIS A 31 -0.60 6.07 9.27
CA HIS A 31 -1.73 5.22 9.66
C HIS A 31 -2.84 5.12 8.61
N PHE A 32 -2.81 5.93 7.56
CA PHE A 32 -3.87 5.95 6.55
C PHE A 32 -3.32 6.42 5.20
N ALA A 33 -3.54 5.62 4.16
CA ALA A 33 -3.11 6.01 2.83
C ALA A 33 -4.02 5.47 1.73
N THR A 34 -3.97 6.15 0.59
CA THR A 34 -4.83 5.90 -0.56
C THR A 34 -3.99 5.73 -1.82
N ALA A 35 -4.43 4.86 -2.73
CA ALA A 35 -3.85 4.67 -4.05
C ALA A 35 -4.95 4.73 -5.12
N GLY A 36 -4.58 5.17 -6.31
CA GLY A 36 -5.43 5.17 -7.49
C GLY A 36 -4.60 5.01 -8.76
N GLY A 37 -5.16 4.33 -9.76
CA GLY A 37 -4.44 3.99 -10.98
C GLY A 37 -5.35 3.75 -12.17
N LYS A 38 -4.77 3.77 -13.37
CA LYS A 38 -5.50 3.64 -14.64
C LYS A 38 -5.70 2.19 -15.08
N ASN A 39 -4.95 1.26 -14.50
CA ASN A 39 -4.99 -0.15 -14.86
C ASN A 39 -5.74 -0.96 -13.79
N ALA A 40 -7.01 -1.30 -14.05
CA ALA A 40 -7.81 -2.11 -13.15
C ALA A 40 -7.32 -3.56 -13.04
N ASP A 41 -6.66 -4.10 -14.08
CA ASP A 41 -6.17 -5.47 -14.11
C ASP A 41 -5.07 -5.71 -13.05
N GLY A 42 -4.35 -4.65 -12.68
CA GLY A 42 -3.32 -4.69 -11.64
C GLY A 42 -3.86 -4.67 -10.21
N LEU A 43 -5.17 -4.51 -10.01
CA LEU A 43 -5.76 -4.29 -8.68
C LEU A 43 -5.58 -5.51 -7.77
N HIS A 44 -5.72 -6.71 -8.33
CA HIS A 44 -5.52 -7.94 -7.58
C HIS A 44 -4.08 -8.07 -7.09
N ALA A 45 -3.10 -7.87 -7.98
CA ALA A 45 -1.68 -7.89 -7.65
C ALA A 45 -1.29 -6.80 -6.64
N ALA A 46 -1.88 -5.59 -6.77
CA ALA A 46 -1.68 -4.50 -5.81
C ALA A 46 -2.18 -4.87 -4.41
N MET A 47 -3.35 -5.50 -4.31
CA MET A 47 -3.91 -5.92 -3.03
C MET A 47 -3.09 -7.05 -2.40
N GLU A 48 -2.68 -8.03 -3.19
CA GLU A 48 -1.84 -9.14 -2.74
C GLU A 48 -0.46 -8.65 -2.24
N ALA A 49 0.15 -7.69 -2.93
CA ALA A 49 1.41 -7.07 -2.50
C ALA A 49 1.29 -6.38 -1.13
N ILE A 50 0.15 -5.73 -0.85
CA ILE A 50 -0.12 -5.10 0.45
C ILE A 50 -0.28 -6.17 1.53
N VAL A 51 -1.06 -7.22 1.27
CA VAL A 51 -1.28 -8.33 2.23
C VAL A 51 0.06 -9.02 2.56
N GLN A 52 0.88 -9.33 1.56
CA GLN A 52 2.20 -9.94 1.79
C GLN A 52 3.15 -9.05 2.59
N GLN A 53 3.06 -7.73 2.46
CA GLN A 53 3.84 -6.78 3.25
C GLN A 53 3.40 -6.76 4.72
N LEU A 54 2.10 -6.94 4.98
CA LEU A 54 1.54 -7.04 6.33
C LEU A 54 1.91 -8.37 6.99
N GLU A 55 1.94 -9.49 6.26
CA GLU A 55 2.28 -10.81 6.81
C GLU A 55 3.77 -10.99 7.14
N LYS A 56 4.66 -10.17 6.54
CA LYS A 56 6.10 -10.23 6.77
C LYS A 56 6.55 -9.56 8.08
N HIS A 57 5.62 -8.97 8.81
CA HIS A 57 5.83 -8.30 10.09
C HIS A 57 4.86 -8.87 11.13
#